data_AF-A0A7C2GLM6-F1
#
_entry.id   AF-A0A7C2GLM6-F1
#
_cell.length_a   1.000
_cell.length_b   1.000
_cell.length_c   1.000
_cell.angle_alpha   90.00
_cell.angle_beta   90.00
_cell.angle_gamma   90.00
#
_symmetry.space_group_name_H-M   'P 1'
#
loop_
_entity.id
_entity.type
_entity.pdbx_description
1 polymer ?
#
loop_
_entity_poly.entity_id
_entity_poly.type
_entity_poly.pdbx_seq_one_letter_code
_entity_poly.pdbx_strand_id
1 'polypeptide(L)'
;MMEKLTREAFEAILANFRIDGLPLRFSPLGQGHIHDTYLAEIKFNDRIGKFTLQKINTHVFRQPEIMMANWLKVTQHVSRKVMELEGERAVRQSLRPVFSSSGECYYRTPEGEYWRMYHYVDGCHTVEIARTPDQAFEAGRAFGLFQKLVADLQPEEMHETIPFFHHTPKRFEHFLQAIRRASSQRKALASEEISFVLNRQSLVSLVTDGLSSGRLPLRVTHNDTKINNVLFDDETERGLCVIDLDTTMPGSPLYDFGDLVRTATCQAAEDERDLSLVAMDINLFQAVAEGYLSQTADLLIQAEKELLPLAGPLLTFTIGLRFLTDYLEGDVYFKTSYPEHNLVRARTQFKLLRSMEEQQKEMKRIIEGILKNS
;
A
#
# COMPACT_ATOMS: atom_id res chain seq x y z
N MET A 1 -21.37 -13.96 2.63
CA MET A 1 -20.94 -14.15 4.04
C MET A 1 -19.73 -15.06 4.00
N MET A 2 -18.59 -14.60 4.51
CA MET A 2 -17.38 -15.43 4.60
C MET A 2 -17.63 -16.55 5.61
N GLU A 3 -17.38 -17.79 5.20
CA GLU A 3 -17.35 -18.93 6.09
C GLU A 3 -16.18 -18.74 7.06
N LYS A 4 -16.46 -18.70 8.37
CA LYS A 4 -15.42 -18.58 9.38
C LYS A 4 -14.56 -19.84 9.34
N LEU A 5 -13.23 -19.67 9.32
CA LEU A 5 -12.28 -20.77 9.44
C LEU A 5 -12.63 -21.63 10.66
N THR A 6 -12.85 -22.93 10.47
CA THR A 6 -13.11 -23.88 11.56
C THR A 6 -11.81 -24.35 12.19
N ARG A 7 -11.90 -24.97 13.37
CA ARG A 7 -10.72 -25.52 14.04
C ARG A 7 -10.08 -26.65 13.22
N GLU A 8 -10.90 -27.52 12.65
CA GLU A 8 -10.46 -28.64 11.83
C GLU A 8 -9.78 -28.15 10.55
N ALA A 9 -10.35 -27.16 9.88
CA ALA A 9 -9.75 -26.55 8.70
C ALA A 9 -8.42 -25.85 9.02
N PHE A 10 -8.35 -25.13 10.14
CA PHE A 10 -7.12 -24.50 10.62
C PHE A 10 -5.99 -25.53 10.84
N GLU A 11 -6.28 -26.63 11.53
CA GLU A 11 -5.29 -27.69 11.78
C GLU A 11 -4.86 -28.38 10.48
N ALA A 12 -5.78 -28.63 9.56
CA ALA A 12 -5.48 -29.21 8.25
C ALA A 12 -4.60 -28.29 7.39
N ILE A 13 -4.85 -26.98 7.40
CA ILE A 13 -4.02 -26.00 6.70
C ILE A 13 -2.63 -25.93 7.33
N LEU A 14 -2.53 -25.84 8.65
CA LEU A 14 -1.25 -25.76 9.35
C LEU A 14 -0.35 -26.98 9.13
N ALA A 15 -0.93 -28.18 9.02
CA ALA A 15 -0.18 -29.41 8.74
C ALA A 15 0.58 -29.39 7.40
N ASN A 16 0.26 -28.44 6.51
CA ASN A 16 0.94 -28.26 5.22
C ASN A 16 2.07 -27.22 5.26
N PHE A 17 2.39 -26.66 6.42
CA PHE A 17 3.53 -25.76 6.63
C PHE A 17 4.65 -26.44 7.42
N ARG A 18 5.91 -26.08 7.13
CA ARG A 18 7.12 -26.64 7.77
C ARG A 18 7.31 -26.06 9.17
N ILE A 19 6.44 -26.48 10.08
CA ILE A 19 6.46 -26.07 11.48
C ILE A 19 6.32 -27.31 12.37
N ASP A 20 7.30 -27.51 13.26
CA ASP A 20 7.38 -28.69 14.15
C ASP A 20 6.61 -28.49 15.47
N GLY A 21 5.57 -27.65 15.48
CA GLY A 21 4.81 -27.28 16.67
C GLY A 21 3.35 -27.72 16.61
N LEU A 22 2.69 -27.78 17.76
CA LEU A 22 1.28 -28.17 17.86
C LEU A 22 0.36 -26.96 17.76
N PRO A 23 -0.68 -26.97 16.89
CA PRO A 23 -1.65 -25.88 16.81
C PRO A 23 -2.33 -25.62 18.17
N LEU A 24 -2.18 -24.40 18.72
CA LEU A 24 -2.77 -24.06 20.02
C LEU A 24 -4.11 -23.35 19.85
N ARG A 25 -4.14 -22.21 19.14
CA ARG A 25 -5.36 -21.47 18.81
C ARG A 25 -5.14 -20.55 17.60
N PHE A 26 -6.23 -20.05 17.05
CA PHE A 26 -6.21 -18.97 16.07
C PHE A 26 -7.28 -17.93 16.39
N SER A 27 -7.04 -16.70 15.98
CA SER A 27 -8.01 -15.61 16.05
C SER A 27 -7.91 -14.75 14.79
N PRO A 28 -9.02 -14.19 14.29
CA PRO A 28 -8.95 -13.16 13.25
C PRO A 28 -8.03 -12.02 13.67
N LEU A 29 -7.22 -11.52 12.73
CA LEU A 29 -6.25 -10.45 12.96
C LEU A 29 -6.61 -9.24 12.08
N GLY A 30 -6.83 -8.09 12.72
CA GLY A 30 -6.98 -6.79 12.06
C GLY A 30 -8.31 -6.57 11.32
N GLN A 31 -8.38 -5.42 10.62
CA GLN A 31 -9.51 -5.02 9.75
C GLN A 31 -9.18 -5.16 8.25
N GLY A 32 -8.13 -5.91 7.90
CA GLY A 32 -7.63 -6.03 6.52
C GLY A 32 -8.74 -6.27 5.49
N HIS A 33 -8.78 -5.44 4.45
CA HIS A 33 -9.92 -5.42 3.52
C HIS A 33 -9.81 -6.44 2.38
N ILE A 34 -8.59 -6.93 2.12
CA ILE A 34 -8.28 -7.81 0.98
C ILE A 34 -8.23 -9.28 1.42
N HIS A 35 -7.29 -9.65 2.29
CA HIS A 35 -7.04 -11.03 2.74
C HIS A 35 -7.74 -11.37 4.05
N ASP A 36 -8.13 -12.64 4.21
CA ASP A 36 -8.58 -13.14 5.50
C ASP A 36 -7.35 -13.49 6.33
N THR A 37 -7.10 -12.69 7.37
CA THR A 37 -5.87 -12.75 8.16
C THR A 37 -6.16 -13.30 9.55
N TYR A 38 -5.35 -14.24 10.00
CA TYR A 38 -5.46 -14.90 11.30
C TYR A 38 -4.12 -14.85 12.03
N LEU A 39 -4.16 -14.57 13.33
CA LEU A 39 -3.05 -14.87 14.24
C LEU A 39 -3.13 -16.34 14.60
N ALA A 40 -2.10 -17.11 14.24
CA ALA A 40 -1.95 -18.51 14.60
C ALA A 40 -0.92 -18.63 15.74
N GLU A 41 -1.35 -19.22 16.85
CA GLU A 41 -0.47 -19.55 17.96
C GLU A 41 -0.16 -21.05 17.96
N ILE A 42 1.13 -21.36 18.02
CA ILE A 42 1.65 -22.72 17.90
C ILE A 42 2.56 -23.02 19.10
N LYS A 43 2.32 -24.14 19.76
CA LYS A 43 3.10 -24.58 20.92
C LYS A 43 4.33 -25.36 20.47
N PHE A 44 5.51 -24.91 20.90
CA PHE A 44 6.80 -25.59 20.74
C PHE A 44 7.37 -25.89 22.11
N ASN A 45 7.26 -27.14 22.57
CA ASN A 45 7.66 -27.54 23.93
C ASN A 45 7.08 -26.58 24.99
N ASP A 46 7.92 -25.78 25.64
CA ASP A 46 7.54 -24.82 26.69
C ASP A 46 7.32 -23.38 26.19
N ARG A 47 7.29 -23.15 24.87
CA ARG A 47 7.13 -21.82 24.26
C ARG A 47 5.92 -21.77 23.31
N ILE A 48 5.38 -20.58 23.11
CA ILE A 48 4.34 -20.30 22.11
C ILE A 48 4.95 -19.42 21.03
N GLY A 49 4.95 -19.90 19.78
CA GLY A 49 5.27 -19.09 18.61
C GLY A 49 4.01 -18.49 18.02
N LYS A 50 4.12 -17.24 17.55
CA LYS A 50 3.04 -16.50 16.87
C LYS A 50 3.35 -16.37 15.39
N PHE A 51 2.33 -16.56 14.56
CA PHE A 51 2.43 -16.48 13.11
C PHE A 51 1.23 -15.78 12.52
N THR A 52 1.43 -15.11 11.40
CA THR A 52 0.34 -14.63 10.57
C THR A 52 0.01 -15.69 9.53
N LEU A 53 -1.24 -16.15 9.52
CA LEU A 53 -1.79 -17.07 8.53
C LEU A 53 -2.81 -16.31 7.68
N GLN A 54 -2.66 -16.33 6.36
CA GLN A 54 -3.51 -15.56 5.45
C GLN A 54 -4.11 -16.43 4.35
N LYS A 55 -5.43 -16.33 4.18
CA LYS A 55 -6.13 -16.79 2.98
C LYS A 55 -6.06 -15.70 1.91
N ILE A 56 -5.50 -16.02 0.77
CA ILE A 56 -5.33 -15.08 -0.33
C ILE A 56 -6.65 -14.85 -1.05
N ASN A 57 -6.91 -13.58 -1.38
CA ASN A 57 -8.11 -13.18 -2.07
C ASN A 57 -7.89 -13.29 -3.58
N THR A 58 -8.34 -14.40 -4.14
CA THR A 58 -8.19 -14.73 -5.55
C THR A 58 -9.09 -13.92 -6.49
N HIS A 59 -10.04 -13.14 -5.95
CA HIS A 59 -10.85 -12.20 -6.74
C HIS A 59 -10.04 -10.96 -7.13
N VAL A 60 -9.24 -10.45 -6.17
CA VAL A 60 -8.32 -9.32 -6.39
C VAL A 60 -7.04 -9.79 -7.08
N PHE A 61 -6.39 -10.81 -6.51
CA PHE A 61 -5.17 -11.39 -7.05
C PHE A 61 -5.51 -12.64 -7.88
N ARG A 62 -5.86 -12.42 -9.15
CA ARG A 62 -6.27 -13.50 -10.07
C ARG A 62 -5.15 -14.48 -10.43
N GLN A 63 -3.90 -14.12 -10.13
CA GLN A 63 -2.71 -14.96 -10.31
C GLN A 63 -1.90 -14.99 -9.00
N PRO A 64 -2.38 -15.71 -7.96
CA PRO A 64 -1.74 -15.73 -6.64
C PRO A 64 -0.28 -16.17 -6.67
N GLU A 65 0.09 -17.08 -7.57
CA GLU A 65 1.47 -17.58 -7.71
C GLU A 65 2.44 -16.45 -8.10
N ILE A 66 2.02 -15.56 -8.99
CA ILE A 66 2.82 -14.40 -9.41
C ILE A 66 3.02 -13.43 -8.24
N MET A 67 1.95 -13.14 -7.52
CA MET A 67 2.00 -12.31 -6.30
C MET A 67 2.92 -12.92 -5.25
N MET A 68 2.83 -14.24 -5.02
CA MET A 68 3.68 -14.97 -4.08
C MET A 68 5.16 -14.99 -4.49
N ALA A 69 5.46 -15.09 -5.79
CA ALA A 69 6.82 -15.04 -6.31
C ALA A 69 7.47 -13.68 -6.03
N ASN A 70 6.76 -12.57 -6.31
CA ASN A 70 7.21 -11.23 -5.94
C ASN A 70 7.39 -11.09 -4.43
N TRP A 71 6.38 -11.48 -3.65
CA TRP A 71 6.39 -11.38 -2.20
C TRP A 71 7.57 -12.15 -1.58
N LEU A 72 7.85 -13.37 -2.05
CA LEU A 72 8.99 -14.16 -1.58
C LEU A 72 10.32 -13.48 -1.92
N LYS A 73 10.48 -13.00 -3.17
CA LYS A 73 11.71 -12.33 -3.61
C LYS A 73 12.00 -11.09 -2.76
N VAL A 74 10.99 -10.25 -2.54
CA VAL A 74 11.12 -9.01 -1.74
C VAL A 74 11.41 -9.34 -0.28
N THR A 75 10.65 -10.24 0.33
CA THR A 75 10.84 -10.59 1.76
C THR A 75 12.22 -11.17 2.03
N GLN A 76 12.70 -12.10 1.20
CA GLN A 76 14.05 -12.66 1.33
C GLN A 76 15.13 -11.60 1.12
N HIS A 77 14.97 -10.74 0.11
CA HIS A 77 15.95 -9.68 -0.19
C HIS A 77 16.06 -8.67 0.95
N VAL A 78 14.92 -8.15 1.41
CA VAL A 78 14.84 -7.19 2.52
C VAL A 78 15.39 -7.82 3.79
N SER A 79 14.95 -9.03 4.13
CA SER A 79 15.38 -9.73 5.34
C SER A 79 16.89 -9.93 5.38
N ARG A 80 17.51 -10.32 4.25
CA ARG A 80 18.96 -10.44 4.13
C ARG A 80 19.68 -9.12 4.38
N LYS A 81 19.28 -8.03 3.70
CA LYS A 81 19.94 -6.73 3.84
C LYS A 81 19.81 -6.15 5.24
N VAL A 82 18.65 -6.33 5.87
CA VAL A 82 18.38 -5.86 7.22
C VAL A 82 19.19 -6.66 8.26
N MET A 83 19.33 -7.98 8.09
CA MET A 83 20.24 -8.80 8.89
C MET A 83 21.72 -8.42 8.70
N GLU A 84 22.15 -8.06 7.49
CA GLU A 84 23.51 -7.59 7.22
C GLU A 84 23.82 -6.24 7.91
N LEU A 85 22.81 -5.37 8.07
CA LEU A 85 22.96 -4.06 8.71
C LEU A 85 22.94 -4.12 10.24
N GLU A 86 22.02 -4.89 10.83
CA GLU A 86 21.74 -4.82 12.27
C GLU A 86 21.79 -6.18 13.01
N GLY A 87 22.15 -7.25 12.31
CA GLY A 87 22.28 -8.60 12.89
C GLY A 87 20.96 -9.15 13.43
N GLU A 88 21.03 -9.89 14.54
CA GLU A 88 19.85 -10.55 15.14
C GLU A 88 18.78 -9.56 15.65
N ARG A 89 19.15 -8.30 15.92
CA ARG A 89 18.19 -7.26 16.36
C ARG A 89 17.19 -6.90 15.25
N ALA A 90 17.54 -7.19 14.00
CA ALA A 90 16.80 -6.85 12.81
C ALA A 90 15.68 -7.84 12.47
N VAL A 91 15.53 -8.94 13.23
CA VAL A 91 14.54 -9.99 12.95
C VAL A 91 13.10 -9.45 12.88
N ARG A 92 12.79 -8.40 13.64
CA ARG A 92 11.47 -7.74 13.67
C ARG A 92 11.27 -6.70 12.56
N GLN A 93 12.29 -6.42 11.77
CA GLN A 93 12.29 -5.38 10.73
C GLN A 93 12.06 -5.94 9.31
N SER A 94 11.67 -7.21 9.19
CA SER A 94 11.30 -7.82 7.91
C SER A 94 10.27 -8.94 8.09
N LEU A 95 9.42 -9.14 7.10
CA LEU A 95 8.54 -10.30 7.06
C LEU A 95 9.34 -11.55 6.71
N ARG A 96 9.11 -12.63 7.46
CA ARG A 96 9.84 -13.89 7.31
C ARG A 96 8.90 -15.04 6.92
N PRO A 97 9.02 -15.58 5.69
CA PRO A 97 8.13 -16.64 5.22
C PRO A 97 8.30 -17.94 6.00
N VAL A 98 7.19 -18.66 6.16
CA VAL A 98 7.17 -20.08 6.51
C VAL A 98 6.79 -20.85 5.26
N PHE A 99 7.68 -21.74 4.82
CA PHE A 99 7.45 -22.54 3.62
C PHE A 99 6.47 -23.69 3.88
N SER A 100 5.72 -24.06 2.85
CA SER A 100 4.89 -25.25 2.84
C SER A 100 5.74 -26.52 2.76
N SER A 101 5.12 -27.67 3.01
CA SER A 101 5.78 -28.97 2.92
C SER A 101 6.36 -29.22 1.52
N SER A 102 5.75 -28.68 0.46
CA SER A 102 6.27 -28.74 -0.92
C SER A 102 7.46 -27.81 -1.18
N GLY A 103 7.80 -26.92 -0.26
CA GLY A 103 8.91 -25.97 -0.39
C GLY A 103 8.52 -24.62 -0.99
N GLU A 104 7.23 -24.40 -1.28
CA GLU A 104 6.70 -23.13 -1.76
C GLU A 104 6.44 -22.17 -0.59
N CYS A 105 6.38 -20.85 -0.83
CA CYS A 105 6.00 -19.86 0.20
C CYS A 105 4.49 -19.82 0.48
N TYR A 106 3.73 -20.73 -0.12
CA TYR A 106 2.30 -20.87 0.02
C TYR A 106 1.88 -22.34 -0.02
N TYR A 107 0.65 -22.61 0.43
CA TYR A 107 -0.05 -23.87 0.29
C TYR A 107 -1.33 -23.64 -0.53
N ARG A 108 -1.56 -24.49 -1.53
CA ARG A 108 -2.79 -24.51 -2.32
C ARG A 108 -3.63 -25.71 -1.90
N THR A 109 -4.85 -25.48 -1.41
CA THR A 109 -5.76 -26.57 -1.01
C THR A 109 -6.28 -27.32 -2.25
N PRO A 110 -6.80 -28.55 -2.09
CA PRO A 110 -7.46 -29.28 -3.18
C PRO A 110 -8.63 -28.51 -3.82
N GLU A 111 -9.30 -27.66 -3.04
CA GLU A 111 -10.40 -26.79 -3.48
C GLU A 111 -9.91 -25.54 -4.24
N GLY A 112 -8.59 -25.34 -4.35
CA GLY A 112 -7.98 -24.24 -5.07
C GLY A 112 -7.80 -22.96 -4.28
N GLU A 113 -7.90 -23.01 -2.95
CA GLU A 113 -7.64 -21.87 -2.08
C GLU A 113 -6.13 -21.71 -1.82
N TYR A 114 -5.64 -20.48 -1.72
CA TYR A 114 -4.23 -20.20 -1.47
C TYR A 114 -4.04 -19.66 -0.07
N TRP A 115 -3.09 -20.24 0.66
CA TRP A 115 -2.74 -19.86 2.02
C TRP A 115 -1.25 -19.56 2.11
N ARG A 116 -0.88 -18.49 2.81
CA ARG A 116 0.52 -18.25 3.20
C ARG A 116 0.66 -18.12 4.69
N MET A 117 1.88 -18.31 5.15
CA MET A 117 2.24 -18.18 6.55
C MET A 117 3.59 -17.49 6.70
N TYR A 118 3.70 -16.63 7.71
CA TYR A 118 4.94 -15.97 8.08
C TYR A 118 4.98 -15.68 9.57
N HIS A 119 6.18 -15.42 10.10
CA HIS A 119 6.35 -15.08 11.51
C HIS A 119 5.58 -13.79 11.85
N TYR A 120 4.85 -13.82 12.96
CA TYR A 120 4.18 -12.62 13.48
C TYR A 120 5.23 -11.69 14.10
N VAL A 121 5.13 -10.40 13.81
CA VAL A 121 5.96 -9.37 14.42
C VAL A 121 5.27 -8.92 15.70
N ASP A 122 5.90 -9.17 16.84
CA ASP A 122 5.35 -8.87 18.18
C ASP A 122 5.90 -7.56 18.74
N GLY A 123 5.23 -7.01 19.77
CA GLY A 123 5.59 -5.75 20.43
C GLY A 123 5.50 -4.54 19.51
N CYS A 124 4.49 -4.52 18.64
CA CYS A 124 4.26 -3.44 17.71
C CYS A 124 2.76 -3.21 17.47
N HIS A 125 2.43 -2.01 17.00
CA HIS A 125 1.07 -1.64 16.61
C HIS A 125 1.05 -0.96 15.23
N THR A 126 -0.14 -0.86 14.63
CA THR A 126 -0.37 -0.05 13.43
C THR A 126 -1.06 1.25 13.80
N VAL A 127 -0.80 2.29 13.02
CA VAL A 127 -1.50 3.58 13.12
C VAL A 127 -2.44 3.70 11.94
N GLU A 128 -3.74 3.87 12.19
CA GLU A 128 -4.74 4.03 11.10
C GLU A 128 -4.67 5.41 10.45
N ILE A 129 -4.45 6.46 11.25
CA ILE A 129 -4.40 7.85 10.82
C ILE A 129 -3.26 8.54 11.55
N ALA A 130 -2.36 9.18 10.82
CA ALA A 130 -1.29 9.98 11.41
C ALA A 130 -1.88 11.19 12.16
N ARG A 131 -1.66 11.26 13.48
CA ARG A 131 -2.16 12.37 14.32
C ARG A 131 -1.06 13.34 14.72
N THR A 132 0.20 12.91 14.66
CA THR A 132 1.36 13.74 15.04
C THR A 132 2.40 13.78 13.91
N PRO A 133 3.20 14.86 13.85
CA PRO A 133 4.36 14.90 12.96
C PRO A 133 5.32 13.73 13.15
N ASP A 134 5.53 13.25 14.38
CA ASP A 134 6.44 12.12 14.62
C ASP A 134 5.95 10.81 13.95
N GLN A 135 4.64 10.51 14.02
CA GLN A 135 4.05 9.37 13.32
C GLN A 135 4.20 9.50 11.80
N ALA A 136 3.96 10.71 11.27
CA ALA A 136 4.09 11.01 9.85
C ALA A 136 5.56 10.90 9.38
N PHE A 137 6.51 11.37 10.19
CA PHE A 137 7.93 11.25 9.95
C PHE A 137 8.37 9.79 9.92
N GLU A 138 7.98 9.00 10.93
CA GLU A 138 8.36 7.58 11.00
C GLU A 138 7.73 6.76 9.87
N ALA A 139 6.51 7.09 9.43
CA ALA A 139 5.92 6.49 8.22
C ALA A 139 6.74 6.85 6.96
N GLY A 140 7.11 8.13 6.80
CA GLY A 140 8.04 8.60 5.77
C GLY A 140 9.35 7.82 5.77
N ARG A 141 9.98 7.72 6.94
CA ARG A 141 11.26 7.03 7.13
C ARG A 141 11.15 5.53 6.82
N ALA A 142 10.08 4.86 7.25
CA ALA A 142 9.88 3.43 7.00
C ALA A 142 9.76 3.11 5.50
N PHE A 143 8.93 3.85 4.76
CA PHE A 143 8.80 3.65 3.31
C PHE A 143 10.03 4.12 2.53
N GLY A 144 10.71 5.18 2.98
CA GLY A 144 11.99 5.59 2.41
C GLY A 144 13.07 4.51 2.58
N LEU A 145 13.14 3.91 3.78
CA LEU A 145 14.05 2.80 4.07
C LEU A 145 13.70 1.57 3.22
N PHE A 146 12.41 1.23 3.09
CA PHE A 146 11.98 0.16 2.19
C PHE A 146 12.47 0.41 0.76
N GLN A 147 12.25 1.61 0.22
CA GLN A 147 12.71 1.98 -1.13
C GLN A 147 14.24 1.83 -1.27
N LYS A 148 15.00 2.19 -0.24
CA LYS A 148 16.47 2.01 -0.20
C LYS A 148 16.86 0.53 -0.18
N LEU A 149 16.15 -0.30 0.57
CA LEU A 149 16.43 -1.73 0.69
C LEU A 149 16.15 -2.48 -0.61
N VAL A 150 15.12 -2.10 -1.36
CA VAL A 150 14.75 -2.73 -2.65
C VAL A 150 15.39 -2.07 -3.88
N ALA A 151 16.19 -1.01 -3.70
CA ALA A 151 16.76 -0.21 -4.79
C ALA A 151 17.62 -0.99 -5.80
N ASP A 152 18.21 -2.11 -5.38
CA ASP A 152 19.07 -3.01 -6.16
C ASP A 152 18.32 -4.23 -6.73
N LEU A 153 17.03 -4.40 -6.42
CA LEU A 153 16.20 -5.39 -7.11
C LEU A 153 15.93 -4.94 -8.55
N GLN A 154 16.12 -5.87 -9.49
CA GLN A 154 15.89 -5.64 -10.90
C GLN A 154 14.38 -5.66 -11.19
N PRO A 155 13.76 -4.56 -11.64
CA PRO A 155 12.32 -4.53 -11.93
C PRO A 155 11.89 -5.55 -12.98
N GLU A 156 12.76 -5.90 -13.92
CA GLU A 156 12.48 -6.85 -14.99
C GLU A 156 12.27 -8.28 -14.49
N GLU A 157 12.76 -8.58 -13.29
CA GLU A 157 12.54 -9.88 -12.65
C GLU A 157 11.33 -9.92 -11.72
N MET A 158 10.55 -8.83 -11.67
CA MET A 158 9.33 -8.70 -10.90
C MET A 158 8.14 -8.68 -11.86
N HIS A 159 7.01 -9.19 -11.39
CA HIS A 159 5.80 -9.22 -12.19
C HIS A 159 4.81 -8.14 -11.75
N GLU A 160 3.97 -7.67 -12.68
CA GLU A 160 2.85 -6.81 -12.32
C GLU A 160 1.74 -7.67 -11.69
N THR A 161 1.52 -7.54 -10.37
CA THR A 161 0.54 -8.37 -9.64
C THR A 161 -0.90 -7.94 -9.90
N ILE A 162 -1.09 -6.63 -10.11
CA ILE A 162 -2.36 -6.03 -10.54
C ILE A 162 -2.09 -5.14 -11.75
N PRO A 163 -2.55 -5.54 -12.96
CA PRO A 163 -2.32 -4.77 -14.17
C PRO A 163 -2.75 -3.31 -14.07
N PHE A 164 -1.89 -2.41 -14.53
CA PHE A 164 -2.11 -0.98 -14.62
C PHE A 164 -2.47 -0.33 -13.29
N PHE A 165 -1.97 -0.84 -12.15
CA PHE A 165 -2.41 -0.43 -10.81
C PHE A 165 -2.37 1.10 -10.62
N HIS A 166 -1.19 1.70 -10.81
CA HIS A 166 -0.99 3.16 -10.80
C HIS A 166 -0.82 3.77 -12.20
N HIS A 167 -1.15 3.03 -13.25
CA HIS A 167 -1.03 3.53 -14.63
C HIS A 167 -2.19 4.48 -14.96
N THR A 168 -2.08 5.73 -14.50
CA THR A 168 -3.13 6.76 -14.59
C THR A 168 -3.72 6.95 -15.99
N PRO A 169 -2.98 6.91 -17.12
CA PRO A 169 -3.58 7.01 -18.45
C PRO A 169 -4.58 5.89 -18.78
N LYS A 170 -4.29 4.65 -18.34
CA LYS A 170 -5.19 3.51 -18.54
C LYS A 170 -6.41 3.61 -17.64
N ARG A 171 -6.24 4.10 -16.42
CA ARG A 171 -7.36 4.42 -15.52
C ARG A 171 -8.25 5.52 -16.09
N PHE A 172 -7.66 6.54 -16.71
CA PHE A 172 -8.39 7.63 -17.35
C PHE A 172 -9.13 7.16 -18.61
N GLU A 173 -8.51 6.33 -19.44
CA GLU A 173 -9.17 5.68 -20.58
C GLU A 173 -10.38 4.87 -20.12
N HIS A 174 -10.23 4.07 -19.06
CA HIS A 174 -11.31 3.29 -18.48
C HIS A 174 -12.45 4.17 -17.94
N PHE A 175 -12.12 5.26 -17.25
CA PHE A 175 -13.07 6.25 -16.78
C PHE A 175 -13.92 6.84 -17.92
N LEU A 176 -13.30 7.21 -19.05
CA LEU A 176 -14.03 7.71 -20.22
C LEU A 176 -15.01 6.67 -20.78
N GLN A 177 -14.65 5.38 -20.73
CA GLN A 177 -15.55 4.29 -21.13
C GLN A 177 -16.70 4.11 -20.11
N ALA A 178 -16.41 4.18 -18.81
CA ALA A 178 -17.41 4.10 -17.75
C ALA A 178 -18.44 5.24 -17.87
N ILE A 179 -18.02 6.48 -18.16
CA ILE A 179 -18.95 7.59 -18.43
C ILE A 179 -19.93 7.23 -19.55
N ARG A 180 -19.50 6.56 -20.62
CA ARG A 180 -20.40 6.22 -21.74
C ARG A 180 -21.45 5.20 -21.30
N ARG A 181 -21.08 4.22 -20.48
CA ARG A 181 -21.92 3.10 -20.05
C ARG A 181 -22.80 3.38 -18.82
N ALA A 182 -22.40 4.32 -17.97
CA ALA A 182 -23.10 4.60 -16.72
C ALA A 182 -24.57 5.00 -16.94
N SER A 183 -25.40 4.81 -15.92
CA SER A 183 -26.79 5.26 -15.96
C SER A 183 -26.89 6.79 -15.96
N SER A 184 -27.98 7.33 -16.51
CA SER A 184 -28.26 8.78 -16.47
C SER A 184 -28.27 9.33 -15.04
N GLN A 185 -28.82 8.55 -14.09
CA GLN A 185 -28.88 8.91 -12.68
C GLN A 185 -27.48 9.07 -12.07
N ARG A 186 -26.59 8.08 -12.23
CA ARG A 186 -25.23 8.16 -11.66
C ARG A 186 -24.41 9.28 -12.31
N LYS A 187 -24.54 9.50 -13.62
CA LYS A 187 -23.90 10.63 -14.31
C LYS A 187 -24.38 11.98 -13.77
N ALA A 188 -25.68 12.14 -13.54
CA ALA A 188 -26.24 13.37 -13.00
C ALA A 188 -25.70 13.65 -11.58
N LEU A 189 -25.70 12.63 -10.71
CA LEU A 189 -25.21 12.73 -9.33
C LEU A 189 -23.71 12.98 -9.23
N ALA A 190 -22.93 12.55 -10.23
CA ALA A 190 -21.47 12.67 -10.26
C ALA A 190 -20.95 13.73 -11.27
N SER A 191 -21.82 14.65 -11.71
CA SER A 191 -21.52 15.57 -12.81
C SER A 191 -20.38 16.55 -12.51
N GLU A 192 -20.30 17.03 -11.27
CA GLU A 192 -19.21 17.89 -10.80
C GLU A 192 -17.88 17.14 -10.74
N GLU A 193 -17.90 15.91 -10.24
CA GLU A 193 -16.74 15.03 -10.13
C GLU A 193 -16.20 14.64 -11.51
N ILE A 194 -17.08 14.34 -12.45
CA ILE A 194 -16.70 14.09 -13.85
C ILE A 194 -15.99 15.31 -14.43
N SER A 195 -16.57 16.50 -14.26
CA SER A 195 -15.99 17.74 -14.75
C SER A 195 -14.64 18.04 -14.08
N PHE A 196 -14.54 17.77 -12.78
CA PHE A 196 -13.31 17.93 -12.00
C PHE A 196 -12.15 17.10 -12.56
N VAL A 197 -12.42 15.84 -12.90
CA VAL A 197 -11.45 14.92 -13.51
C VAL A 197 -11.04 15.37 -14.92
N LEU A 198 -12.02 15.74 -15.76
CA LEU A 198 -11.76 16.16 -17.15
C LEU A 198 -10.91 17.44 -17.23
N ASN A 199 -11.02 18.32 -16.24
CA ASN A 199 -10.24 19.56 -16.15
C ASN A 199 -8.79 19.36 -15.64
N ARG A 200 -8.41 18.15 -15.23
CA ARG A 200 -7.08 17.81 -14.65
C ARG A 200 -6.31 16.79 -15.48
N GLN A 201 -6.55 16.76 -16.78
CA GLN A 201 -5.86 15.86 -17.71
C GLN A 201 -4.33 16.02 -17.69
N SER A 202 -3.81 17.18 -17.30
CA SER A 202 -2.36 17.41 -17.18
C SER A 202 -1.66 16.51 -16.15
N LEU A 203 -2.38 15.97 -15.17
CA LEU A 203 -1.83 15.00 -14.21
C LEU A 203 -1.69 13.60 -14.81
N VAL A 204 -2.49 13.26 -15.83
CA VAL A 204 -2.72 11.88 -16.27
C VAL A 204 -1.44 11.19 -16.71
N SER A 205 -0.53 11.87 -17.40
CA SER A 205 0.66 11.24 -17.98
C SER A 205 1.97 11.61 -17.27
N LEU A 206 1.89 12.32 -16.14
CA LEU A 206 3.04 12.94 -15.46
C LEU A 206 4.23 11.97 -15.23
N VAL A 207 3.95 10.76 -14.75
CA VAL A 207 4.99 9.75 -14.48
C VAL A 207 5.17 8.80 -15.67
N THR A 208 4.10 8.42 -16.37
CA THR A 208 4.17 7.47 -17.49
C THR A 208 4.97 8.00 -18.67
N ASP A 209 4.90 9.31 -18.95
CA ASP A 209 5.71 9.94 -20.00
C ASP A 209 7.20 9.94 -19.61
N GLY A 210 7.50 10.18 -18.32
CA GLY A 210 8.85 10.09 -17.79
C GLY A 210 9.43 8.68 -17.88
N LEU A 211 8.66 7.66 -17.53
CA LEU A 211 9.06 6.26 -17.66
C LEU A 211 9.27 5.86 -19.13
N SER A 212 8.33 6.20 -20.01
CA SER A 212 8.37 5.83 -21.44
C SER A 212 9.51 6.51 -22.20
N SER A 213 9.87 7.73 -21.80
CA SER A 213 10.99 8.49 -22.39
C SER A 213 12.36 8.14 -21.80
N GLY A 214 12.40 7.35 -20.72
CA GLY A 214 13.63 7.06 -19.96
C GLY A 214 14.11 8.21 -19.08
N ARG A 215 13.35 9.32 -18.96
CA ARG A 215 13.65 10.41 -18.02
C ARG A 215 13.51 9.95 -16.56
N LEU A 216 12.59 9.02 -16.29
CA LEU A 216 12.42 8.39 -14.99
C LEU A 216 12.81 6.91 -15.08
N PRO A 217 13.58 6.38 -14.12
CA PRO A 217 13.88 4.96 -14.08
C PRO A 217 12.65 4.16 -13.62
N LEU A 218 12.49 2.96 -14.17
CA LEU A 218 11.63 1.95 -13.58
C LEU A 218 12.32 1.40 -12.33
N ARG A 219 11.58 1.21 -11.24
CA ARG A 219 12.12 0.67 -9.97
C ARG A 219 11.13 -0.32 -9.36
N VAL A 220 11.58 -1.12 -8.40
CA VAL A 220 10.67 -1.88 -7.54
C VAL A 220 10.11 -0.93 -6.48
N THR A 221 8.79 -0.93 -6.32
CA THR A 221 8.04 -0.07 -5.39
C THR A 221 6.97 -0.85 -4.66
N HIS A 222 6.53 -0.36 -3.51
CA HIS A 222 5.52 -0.99 -2.66
C HIS A 222 4.11 -0.87 -3.24
N ASN A 223 3.78 0.29 -3.80
CA ASN A 223 2.52 0.69 -4.41
C ASN A 223 1.29 0.82 -3.49
N ASP A 224 1.36 0.54 -2.19
CA ASP A 224 0.25 0.77 -1.23
C ASP A 224 0.81 1.26 0.11
N THR A 225 1.21 2.53 0.13
CA THR A 225 2.04 3.11 1.21
C THR A 225 1.22 3.81 2.28
N LYS A 226 0.08 3.22 2.64
CA LYS A 226 -0.72 3.68 3.77
C LYS A 226 0.06 3.54 5.08
N ILE A 227 -0.15 4.48 6.00
CA ILE A 227 0.50 4.43 7.32
C ILE A 227 0.17 3.16 8.12
N ASN A 228 -1.01 2.56 7.92
CA ASN A 228 -1.37 1.30 8.57
C ASN A 228 -0.64 0.06 7.98
N ASN A 229 0.09 0.24 6.88
CA ASN A 229 1.06 -0.74 6.37
C ASN A 229 2.46 -0.55 6.98
N VAL A 230 2.61 0.29 8.01
CA VAL A 230 3.82 0.40 8.83
C VAL A 230 3.55 -0.17 10.22
N LEU A 231 4.43 -1.06 10.68
CA LEU A 231 4.45 -1.50 12.07
C LEU A 231 5.31 -0.55 12.89
N PHE A 232 4.76 0.00 13.97
CA PHE A 232 5.42 0.87 14.92
C PHE A 232 5.80 0.09 16.18
N ASP A 233 7.03 0.23 16.64
CA ASP A 233 7.50 -0.44 17.86
C ASP A 233 6.83 0.15 19.11
N ASP A 234 6.30 -0.70 19.99
CA ASP A 234 5.57 -0.25 21.19
C ASP A 234 6.47 0.46 22.22
N GLU A 235 7.79 0.22 22.20
CA GLU A 235 8.71 0.84 23.16
C GLU A 235 9.27 2.16 22.65
N THR A 236 9.61 2.21 21.36
CA THR A 236 10.34 3.33 20.75
C THR A 236 9.49 4.23 19.86
N GLU A 237 8.28 3.81 19.52
CA GLU A 237 7.37 4.48 18.57
C GLU A 237 7.96 4.66 17.16
N ARG A 238 9.06 3.93 16.85
CA ARG A 238 9.72 3.97 15.54
C ARG A 238 9.07 3.01 14.56
N GLY A 239 9.04 3.38 13.29
CA GLY A 239 8.65 2.47 12.21
C GLY A 239 9.64 1.31 12.09
N LEU A 240 9.19 0.10 12.42
CA LEU A 240 9.97 -1.14 12.40
C LEU A 240 10.13 -1.69 10.99
N CYS A 241 9.01 -1.92 10.31
CA CYS A 241 8.99 -2.40 8.94
C CYS A 241 7.67 -2.12 8.26
N VAL A 242 7.69 -2.20 6.94
CA VAL A 242 6.49 -2.15 6.11
C VAL A 242 5.92 -3.56 5.91
N ILE A 243 4.59 -3.66 5.84
CA ILE A 243 3.83 -4.89 5.61
C ILE A 243 2.93 -4.72 4.38
N ASP A 244 2.14 -5.75 4.03
CA ASP A 244 1.27 -5.73 2.83
C ASP A 244 2.05 -5.59 1.51
N LEU A 245 3.03 -6.47 1.31
CA LEU A 245 3.93 -6.47 0.15
C LEU A 245 3.28 -7.04 -1.13
N ASP A 246 1.97 -7.24 -1.18
CA ASP A 246 1.26 -7.92 -2.27
C ASP A 246 1.20 -7.10 -3.57
N THR A 247 1.32 -5.78 -3.42
CA THR A 247 1.43 -4.85 -4.54
C THR A 247 2.88 -4.41 -4.79
N THR A 248 3.88 -5.09 -4.20
CA THR A 248 5.27 -4.81 -4.51
C THR A 248 5.63 -5.34 -5.90
N MET A 249 5.90 -4.41 -6.81
CA MET A 249 6.10 -4.69 -8.24
C MET A 249 6.78 -3.49 -8.93
N PRO A 250 7.11 -3.57 -10.23
CA PRO A 250 7.69 -2.44 -10.96
C PRO A 250 6.80 -1.19 -10.98
N GLY A 251 7.40 -0.03 -10.75
CA GLY A 251 6.75 1.27 -10.66
C GLY A 251 7.76 2.41 -10.57
N SER A 252 7.34 3.50 -9.92
CA SER A 252 8.15 4.70 -9.68
C SER A 252 8.05 5.09 -8.21
N PRO A 253 9.13 5.52 -7.54
CA PRO A 253 9.08 5.97 -6.15
C PRO A 253 8.10 7.11 -5.91
N LEU A 254 7.76 7.85 -6.98
CA LEU A 254 6.71 8.88 -6.96
C LEU A 254 5.33 8.31 -6.65
N TYR A 255 5.07 7.04 -6.98
CA TYR A 255 3.83 6.38 -6.61
C TYR A 255 3.77 6.10 -5.10
N ASP A 256 4.85 5.55 -4.54
CA ASP A 256 4.95 5.28 -3.11
C ASP A 256 4.94 6.57 -2.28
N PHE A 257 5.71 7.58 -2.66
CA PHE A 257 5.69 8.86 -1.97
C PHE A 257 4.33 9.55 -2.09
N GLY A 258 3.72 9.50 -3.27
CA GLY A 258 2.42 10.12 -3.51
C GLY A 258 1.28 9.50 -2.72
N ASP A 259 1.22 8.17 -2.64
CA ASP A 259 0.18 7.46 -1.89
C ASP A 259 0.39 7.60 -0.37
N LEU A 260 1.65 7.71 0.07
CA LEU A 260 1.98 8.02 1.46
C LEU A 260 1.52 9.44 1.82
N VAL A 261 1.82 10.44 0.98
CA VAL A 261 1.34 11.81 1.17
C VAL A 261 -0.18 11.83 1.21
N ARG A 262 -0.87 11.14 0.31
CA ARG A 262 -2.34 11.07 0.28
C ARG A 262 -2.94 10.54 1.59
N THR A 263 -2.29 9.57 2.23
CA THR A 263 -2.85 8.81 3.35
C THR A 263 -2.37 9.28 4.72
N ALA A 264 -1.17 9.86 4.80
CA ALA A 264 -0.55 10.27 6.07
C ALA A 264 -0.62 11.78 6.36
N THR A 265 -1.22 12.58 5.47
CA THR A 265 -1.30 14.04 5.64
C THR A 265 -2.71 14.59 5.81
N CYS A 266 -3.73 13.72 5.81
CA CYS A 266 -5.12 14.09 6.03
C CYS A 266 -5.68 13.26 7.18
N GLN A 267 -6.27 13.92 8.17
CA GLN A 267 -6.82 13.26 9.36
C GLN A 267 -8.27 12.80 9.20
N ALA A 268 -8.97 13.26 8.15
CA ALA A 268 -10.29 12.78 7.80
C ALA A 268 -10.23 11.37 7.19
N ALA A 269 -11.29 10.59 7.41
CA ALA A 269 -11.42 9.26 6.81
C ALA A 269 -11.52 9.35 5.27
N GLU A 270 -11.15 8.27 4.58
CA GLU A 270 -11.20 8.21 3.11
C GLU A 270 -12.63 8.36 2.55
N ASP A 271 -13.64 8.02 3.35
CA ASP A 271 -15.08 8.12 3.08
C ASP A 271 -15.78 9.20 3.92
N GLU A 272 -15.04 10.21 4.40
CA GLU A 272 -15.60 11.35 5.14
C GLU A 272 -16.70 12.07 4.35
N ARG A 273 -17.86 12.26 4.99
CA ARG A 273 -19.01 12.94 4.40
C ARG A 273 -18.95 14.45 4.61
N ASP A 274 -18.37 14.90 5.71
CA ASP A 274 -18.11 16.31 5.98
C ASP A 274 -16.80 16.75 5.33
N LEU A 275 -16.89 17.20 4.08
CA LEU A 275 -15.73 17.67 3.31
C LEU A 275 -15.04 18.90 3.92
N SER A 276 -15.60 19.57 4.92
CA SER A 276 -14.91 20.66 5.62
C SER A 276 -13.73 20.17 6.47
N LEU A 277 -13.74 18.88 6.85
CA LEU A 277 -12.67 18.22 7.60
C LEU A 277 -11.54 17.71 6.71
N VAL A 278 -11.76 17.69 5.39
CA VAL A 278 -10.81 17.11 4.43
C VAL A 278 -9.87 18.19 3.92
N ALA A 279 -8.66 18.20 4.45
CA ALA A 279 -7.57 19.06 4.01
C ALA A 279 -6.22 18.38 4.29
N MET A 280 -5.23 18.68 3.46
CA MET A 280 -3.84 18.30 3.74
C MET A 280 -3.29 19.20 4.84
N ASP A 281 -2.78 18.61 5.91
CA ASP A 281 -1.98 19.30 6.92
C ASP A 281 -0.53 19.43 6.42
N ILE A 282 -0.09 20.67 6.20
CA ILE A 282 1.25 20.96 5.68
C ILE A 282 2.37 20.53 6.63
N ASN A 283 2.12 20.49 7.94
CA ASN A 283 3.11 20.05 8.92
C ASN A 283 3.31 18.53 8.85
N LEU A 284 2.22 17.78 8.66
CA LEU A 284 2.31 16.33 8.42
C LEU A 284 3.00 16.06 7.08
N PHE A 285 2.70 16.84 6.03
CA PHE A 285 3.43 16.74 4.76
C PHE A 285 4.94 16.96 4.94
N GLN A 286 5.34 18.00 5.68
CA GLN A 286 6.74 18.27 5.96
C GLN A 286 7.40 17.08 6.68
N ALA A 287 6.76 16.54 7.71
CA ALA A 287 7.27 15.40 8.45
C ALA A 287 7.41 14.14 7.57
N VAL A 288 6.40 13.81 6.76
CA VAL A 288 6.48 12.71 5.77
C VAL A 288 7.66 12.91 4.82
N ALA A 289 7.82 14.12 4.28
CA ALA A 289 8.88 14.44 3.34
C ALA A 289 10.27 14.33 3.98
N GLU A 290 10.45 14.85 5.20
CA GLU A 290 11.70 14.75 5.96
C GLU A 290 12.06 13.29 6.24
N GLY A 291 11.11 12.49 6.73
CA GLY A 291 11.31 11.07 6.98
C GLY A 291 11.71 10.32 5.71
N TYR A 292 10.95 10.49 4.62
CA TYR A 292 11.19 9.79 3.36
C TYR A 292 12.53 10.17 2.72
N LEU A 293 12.84 11.47 2.66
CA LEU A 293 14.07 11.96 2.04
C LEU A 293 15.31 11.66 2.88
N SER A 294 15.18 11.53 4.21
CA SER A 294 16.30 11.07 5.06
C SER A 294 16.88 9.71 4.63
N GLN A 295 16.09 8.89 3.93
CA GLN A 295 16.49 7.57 3.46
C GLN A 295 16.74 7.49 1.95
N THR A 296 16.22 8.44 1.17
CA THR A 296 16.14 8.34 -0.30
C THR A 296 16.79 9.48 -1.06
N ALA A 297 17.22 10.56 -0.40
CA ALA A 297 17.80 11.73 -1.08
C ALA A 297 19.05 11.37 -1.91
N ASP A 298 19.85 10.40 -1.46
CA ASP A 298 21.02 9.86 -2.17
C ASP A 298 20.67 8.91 -3.31
N LEU A 299 19.49 8.28 -3.25
CA LEU A 299 18.99 7.30 -4.22
C LEU A 299 18.27 7.93 -5.42
N LEU A 300 17.52 9.02 -5.18
CA LEU A 300 16.65 9.62 -6.18
C LEU A 300 17.43 10.48 -7.18
N ILE A 301 17.11 10.31 -8.46
CA ILE A 301 17.66 11.18 -9.51
C ILE A 301 16.96 12.54 -9.50
N GLN A 302 17.58 13.53 -10.16
CA GLN A 302 17.04 14.89 -10.19
C GLN A 302 15.60 14.96 -10.75
N ALA A 303 15.29 14.20 -11.80
CA ALA A 303 13.96 14.16 -12.39
C ALA A 303 12.88 13.60 -11.44
N GLU A 304 13.24 12.65 -10.56
CA GLU A 304 12.35 12.14 -9.51
C GLU A 304 12.14 13.23 -8.44
N LYS A 305 13.22 13.85 -7.97
CA LYS A 305 13.18 14.93 -6.97
C LYS A 305 12.28 16.11 -7.38
N GLU A 306 12.36 16.51 -8.64
CA GLU A 306 11.53 17.58 -9.23
C GLU A 306 10.02 17.28 -9.18
N LEU A 307 9.64 16.00 -9.21
CA LEU A 307 8.25 15.57 -9.29
C LEU A 307 7.63 15.24 -7.92
N LEU A 308 8.41 15.16 -6.84
CA LEU A 308 7.90 14.89 -5.49
C LEU A 308 6.75 15.82 -5.06
N PRO A 309 6.77 17.14 -5.31
CA PRO A 309 5.66 18.01 -4.94
C PRO A 309 4.35 17.70 -5.70
N LEU A 310 4.42 16.99 -6.81
CA LEU A 310 3.29 16.59 -7.65
C LEU A 310 2.84 15.14 -7.41
N ALA A 311 3.64 14.34 -6.72
CA ALA A 311 3.36 12.92 -6.46
C ALA A 311 2.07 12.72 -5.65
N GLY A 312 1.90 13.47 -4.55
CA GLY A 312 0.68 13.46 -3.74
C GLY A 312 -0.57 13.84 -4.55
N PRO A 313 -0.56 14.98 -5.28
CA PRO A 313 -1.63 15.34 -6.20
C PRO A 313 -1.96 14.26 -7.23
N LEU A 314 -0.94 13.67 -7.86
CA LEU A 314 -1.13 12.59 -8.85
C LEU A 314 -1.84 11.39 -8.23
N LEU A 315 -1.37 10.88 -7.09
CA LEU A 315 -1.95 9.66 -6.50
C LEU A 315 -3.34 9.92 -5.94
N THR A 316 -3.56 11.08 -5.33
CA THR A 316 -4.88 11.51 -4.88
C THR A 316 -5.86 11.59 -6.07
N PHE A 317 -5.42 12.16 -7.21
CA PHE A 317 -6.20 12.16 -8.45
C PHE A 317 -6.49 10.73 -8.94
N THR A 318 -5.48 9.87 -9.02
CA THR A 318 -5.62 8.50 -9.53
C THR A 318 -6.55 7.65 -8.68
N ILE A 319 -6.47 7.76 -7.35
CA ILE A 319 -7.36 7.03 -6.44
C ILE A 319 -8.79 7.59 -6.50
N GLY A 320 -8.96 8.92 -6.51
CA GLY A 320 -10.29 9.55 -6.69
C GLY A 320 -10.94 9.16 -8.03
N LEU A 321 -10.15 9.11 -9.10
CA LEU A 321 -10.55 8.63 -10.42
C LEU A 321 -11.05 7.19 -10.35
N ARG A 322 -10.32 6.29 -9.67
CA ARG A 322 -10.71 4.87 -9.52
C ARG A 322 -12.03 4.73 -8.77
N PHE A 323 -12.23 5.46 -7.67
CA PHE A 323 -13.51 5.46 -6.95
C PHE A 323 -14.66 5.98 -7.80
N LEU A 324 -14.44 7.09 -8.52
CA LEU A 324 -15.46 7.66 -9.40
C LEU A 324 -15.80 6.70 -10.55
N THR A 325 -14.81 6.06 -11.17
CA THR A 325 -15.03 5.04 -12.20
C THR A 325 -15.86 3.88 -11.65
N ASP A 326 -15.51 3.35 -10.48
CA ASP A 326 -16.25 2.23 -9.88
C ASP A 326 -17.70 2.62 -9.54
N TYR A 327 -17.92 3.85 -9.03
CA TYR A 327 -19.26 4.38 -8.89
C TYR A 327 -19.99 4.46 -10.24
N LEU A 328 -19.36 4.90 -11.32
CA LEU A 328 -20.03 4.95 -12.62
C LEU A 328 -20.38 3.56 -13.17
N GLU A 329 -19.65 2.52 -12.76
CA GLU A 329 -19.84 1.13 -13.19
C GLU A 329 -20.78 0.30 -12.31
N GLY A 330 -21.25 0.85 -11.19
CA GLY A 330 -22.15 0.14 -10.28
C GLY A 330 -21.48 -0.54 -9.10
N ASP A 331 -20.32 -0.03 -8.65
CA ASP A 331 -19.60 -0.49 -7.45
C ASP A 331 -19.16 -1.96 -7.51
N VAL A 332 -18.50 -2.32 -8.61
CA VAL A 332 -18.12 -3.70 -8.93
C VAL A 332 -16.73 -4.08 -8.41
N TYR A 333 -15.90 -3.10 -8.07
CA TYR A 333 -14.51 -3.28 -7.66
C TYR A 333 -14.30 -3.09 -6.15
N PHE A 334 -14.69 -1.94 -5.60
CA PHE A 334 -14.52 -1.63 -4.18
C PHE A 334 -15.73 -2.09 -3.37
N LYS A 335 -15.48 -2.64 -2.18
CA LYS A 335 -16.55 -2.94 -1.23
C LYS A 335 -17.24 -1.62 -0.81
N THR A 336 -18.56 -1.61 -0.91
CA THR A 336 -19.41 -0.49 -0.52
C THR A 336 -20.38 -0.90 0.58
N SER A 337 -20.91 0.09 1.29
CA SER A 337 -21.82 -0.09 2.44
C SER A 337 -23.17 0.57 2.19
N TYR A 338 -23.24 1.44 1.18
CA TYR A 338 -24.42 2.15 0.71
C TYR A 338 -24.19 2.58 -0.76
N PRO A 339 -25.25 2.88 -1.53
CA PRO A 339 -25.16 3.06 -2.99
C PRO A 339 -24.20 4.17 -3.47
N GLU A 340 -24.01 5.22 -2.70
CA GLU A 340 -23.15 6.37 -3.03
C GLU A 340 -21.75 6.29 -2.40
N HIS A 341 -21.38 5.18 -1.77
CA HIS A 341 -20.16 5.10 -0.96
C HIS A 341 -18.90 5.45 -1.77
N ASN A 342 -18.74 4.91 -2.98
CA ASN A 342 -17.60 5.26 -3.83
C ASN A 342 -17.64 6.72 -4.34
N LEU A 343 -18.82 7.31 -4.53
CA LEU A 343 -18.92 8.74 -4.87
C LEU A 343 -18.46 9.62 -3.70
N VAL A 344 -18.80 9.25 -2.45
CA VAL A 344 -18.30 9.93 -1.25
C VAL A 344 -16.77 9.84 -1.17
N ARG A 345 -16.19 8.64 -1.35
CA ARG A 345 -14.73 8.46 -1.38
C ARG A 345 -14.06 9.32 -2.46
N ALA A 346 -14.63 9.35 -3.67
CA ALA A 346 -14.13 10.19 -4.76
C ALA A 346 -14.13 11.68 -4.37
N ARG A 347 -15.21 12.17 -3.74
CA ARG A 347 -15.32 13.55 -3.25
C ARG A 347 -14.26 13.89 -2.22
N THR A 348 -13.99 12.99 -1.27
CA THR A 348 -12.89 13.15 -0.30
C THR A 348 -11.56 13.32 -1.01
N GLN A 349 -11.24 12.44 -1.97
CA GLN A 349 -9.98 12.54 -2.72
C GLN A 349 -9.91 13.84 -3.51
N PHE A 350 -10.99 14.27 -4.17
CA PHE A 350 -10.98 15.51 -4.95
C PHE A 350 -10.92 16.77 -4.09
N LYS A 351 -11.51 16.76 -2.88
CA LYS A 351 -11.37 17.82 -1.90
C LYS A 351 -9.93 17.90 -1.38
N LEU A 352 -9.31 16.76 -1.06
CA LEU A 352 -7.91 16.68 -0.66
C LEU A 352 -6.98 17.17 -1.78
N LEU A 353 -7.23 16.77 -3.03
CA LEU A 353 -6.46 17.23 -4.20
C LEU A 353 -6.50 18.76 -4.33
N ARG A 354 -7.67 19.39 -4.20
CA ARG A 354 -7.77 20.87 -4.21
C ARG A 354 -6.93 21.49 -3.11
N SER A 355 -6.98 20.93 -1.89
CA SER A 355 -6.17 21.40 -0.77
C SER A 355 -4.66 21.28 -1.05
N MET A 356 -4.22 20.23 -1.75
CA MET A 356 -2.83 20.10 -2.19
C MET A 356 -2.45 21.11 -3.28
N GLU A 357 -3.34 21.35 -4.25
CA GLU A 357 -3.13 22.35 -5.32
C GLU A 357 -2.98 23.77 -4.74
N GLU A 358 -3.80 24.12 -3.75
CA GLU A 358 -3.72 25.40 -3.04
C GLU A 358 -2.38 25.57 -2.29
N GLN A 359 -1.81 24.48 -1.81
CA GLN A 359 -0.57 24.44 -1.02
C GLN A 359 0.68 24.07 -1.84
N GLN A 360 0.55 23.88 -3.15
CA GLN A 360 1.61 23.29 -4.00
C GLN A 360 2.94 24.07 -3.96
N LYS A 361 2.86 25.41 -3.90
CA LYS A 361 4.06 26.27 -3.79
C LYS A 361 4.83 25.99 -2.49
N GLU A 362 4.10 25.78 -1.40
CA GLU A 362 4.69 25.50 -0.10
C GLU A 362 5.25 24.09 -0.03
N MET A 363 4.53 23.09 -0.57
CA MET A 363 5.04 21.73 -0.73
C MET A 363 6.38 21.71 -1.48
N LYS A 364 6.47 22.46 -2.59
CA LYS A 364 7.70 22.59 -3.37
C LYS A 364 8.82 23.23 -2.55
N ARG A 365 8.53 24.31 -1.81
CA ARG A 365 9.52 25.00 -0.96
C ARG A 365 10.08 24.06 0.12
N ILE A 366 9.23 23.26 0.75
CA ILE A 366 9.63 22.27 1.76
C ILE A 366 10.56 21.22 1.16
N ILE A 367 10.16 20.58 0.06
CA ILE A 367 10.97 19.55 -0.62
C ILE A 367 12.34 20.11 -1.03
N GLU A 368 12.37 21.28 -1.66
CA GLU A 368 13.63 21.94 -2.05
C GLU A 368 14.49 22.31 -0.84
N GLY A 369 13.88 22.70 0.29
CA GLY A 369 14.58 22.99 1.53
C GLY A 369 15.26 21.76 2.11
N ILE A 370 14.55 20.63 2.17
CA ILE A 370 15.09 19.35 2.67
C ILE A 370 16.24 18.89 1.78
N LEU A 371 16.05 18.89 0.46
CA LEU A 371 17.07 18.43 -0.50
C LEU A 371 18.34 19.27 -0.50
N LYS A 372 18.27 20.56 -0.16
CA LYS A 372 19.47 21.43 -0.03
C LYS A 372 20.30 21.13 1.21
N ASN A 373 19.68 20.54 2.23
CA ASN A 373 20.30 20.23 3.51
C ASN A 373 20.69 18.75 3.66
N SER A 374 20.43 17.92 2.64
CA SER A 374 20.62 16.46 2.65
C SER A 374 21.96 16.03 2.07
#